data_AF-A0A843T612-F1
#
_entry.id   AF-A0A843T612-F1
#
_cell.length_a   1.000
_cell.length_b   1.000
_cell.length_c   1.000
_cell.angle_alpha   90.00
_cell.angle_beta   90.00
_cell.angle_gamma   90.00
#
_symmetry.space_group_name_H-M   'P 1'
#
loop_
_entity.id
_entity.type
_entity.pdbx_description
1 polymer ?
#
loop_
_entity_poly.entity_id
_entity_poly.type
_entity_poly.pdbx_seq_one_letter_code
_entity_poly.pdbx_strand_id
1 'polypeptide(L)'
;MNTSRGHAGHVRIAVPASALVVVFTPLHGRSTIGTLEWLRARGRSVAVIMIDTRDLLGKPTSPADVLARRLWSMEIDQRKRDLTDLGIPVVTVGDDGPIGPVISALRRARKTPAVRRG
;
A
#
# COMPACT_ATOMS: atom_id res chain seq x y z
N MET A 1 -16.99 22.11 -40.00
CA MET A 1 -16.90 20.64 -39.96
C MET A 1 -16.24 20.26 -38.63
N ASN A 2 -17.04 19.98 -37.60
CA ASN A 2 -16.58 19.80 -36.21
C ASN A 2 -16.66 18.31 -35.86
N THR A 3 -15.51 17.64 -35.76
CA THR A 3 -15.41 16.27 -35.23
C THR A 3 -15.16 16.32 -33.73
N SER A 4 -16.23 16.56 -32.97
CA SER A 4 -16.22 16.32 -31.53
C SER A 4 -16.17 14.81 -31.28
N ARG A 5 -14.97 14.27 -31.07
CA ARG A 5 -14.76 12.93 -30.50
C ARG A 5 -15.39 12.93 -29.10
N GLY A 6 -16.55 12.27 -28.99
CA GLY A 6 -17.14 11.96 -27.70
C GLY A 6 -16.10 11.27 -26.84
N HIS A 7 -15.73 11.91 -25.73
CA HIS A 7 -14.97 11.23 -24.68
C HIS A 7 -15.84 10.08 -24.20
N ALA A 8 -15.38 8.84 -24.43
CA ALA A 8 -16.03 7.65 -23.95
C ALA A 8 -16.31 7.82 -22.44
N GLY A 9 -17.58 7.88 -22.07
CA GLY A 9 -17.97 8.03 -20.67
C GLY A 9 -17.31 6.94 -19.85
N HIS A 10 -16.55 7.32 -18.83
CA HIS A 10 -15.97 6.36 -17.90
C HIS A 10 -17.10 5.59 -17.23
N VAL A 11 -17.24 4.31 -17.56
CA VAL A 11 -18.18 3.42 -16.88
C VAL A 11 -17.75 3.34 -15.42
N ARG A 12 -18.54 3.95 -14.53
CA ARG A 12 -18.34 3.84 -13.09
C ARG A 12 -18.89 2.50 -12.63
N ILE A 13 -17.99 1.57 -12.33
CA ILE A 13 -18.34 0.27 -11.76
C ILE A 13 -18.27 0.40 -10.23
N ALA A 14 -19.36 0.08 -9.55
CA ALA A 14 -19.40 0.07 -8.09
C ALA A 14 -18.58 -1.11 -7.55
N VAL A 15 -17.62 -0.83 -6.67
CA VAL A 15 -16.82 -1.88 -6.01
C VAL A 15 -17.61 -2.48 -4.84
N PRO A 16 -17.92 -3.79 -4.86
CA PRO A 16 -18.67 -4.45 -3.79
C PRO A 16 -18.05 -4.20 -2.41
N ALA A 17 -18.86 -4.01 -1.38
CA ALA A 17 -18.38 -3.77 -0.01
C ALA A 17 -17.45 -4.89 0.50
N SER A 18 -17.66 -6.12 0.03
CA SER A 18 -16.87 -7.32 0.34
C SER A 18 -15.57 -7.47 -0.46
N ALA A 19 -15.27 -6.56 -1.38
CA ALA A 19 -14.06 -6.63 -2.18
C ALA A 19 -12.82 -6.46 -1.31
N LEU A 20 -11.80 -7.30 -1.56
CA LEU A 20 -10.46 -7.11 -1.02
C LEU A 20 -9.73 -6.07 -1.88
N VAL A 21 -9.30 -4.98 -1.26
CA VAL A 21 -8.43 -3.98 -1.89
C VAL A 21 -6.98 -4.39 -1.65
N VAL A 22 -6.23 -4.63 -2.72
CA VAL A 22 -4.80 -4.92 -2.66
C VAL A 22 -4.05 -3.72 -3.20
N VAL A 23 -3.16 -3.16 -2.39
CA VAL A 23 -2.40 -1.96 -2.76
C VAL A 23 -0.93 -2.29 -2.90
N PHE A 24 -0.35 -1.91 -4.04
CA PHE A 24 1.07 -2.00 -4.34
C PHE A 24 1.70 -0.63 -4.15
N THR A 25 2.65 -0.50 -3.24
CA THR A 25 3.23 0.80 -2.91
C THR A 25 4.57 0.66 -2.21
N PRO A 26 5.51 1.59 -2.42
CA PRO A 26 6.74 1.61 -1.64
C PRO A 26 6.58 2.37 -0.30
N LEU A 27 5.36 2.85 0.02
CA LEU A 27 5.02 3.57 1.25
C LEU A 27 5.76 4.91 1.45
N HIS A 28 6.18 5.58 0.38
CA HIS A 28 6.90 6.86 0.45
C HIS A 28 6.03 8.07 0.80
N GLY A 29 4.73 8.02 0.50
CA GLY A 29 3.80 9.14 0.69
C GLY A 29 2.85 8.93 1.86
N ARG A 30 2.65 9.97 2.67
CA ARG A 30 1.65 9.98 3.76
C ARG A 30 0.21 9.90 3.23
N SER A 31 -0.06 10.42 2.04
CA SER A 31 -1.39 10.35 1.40
C SER A 31 -1.85 8.92 1.15
N THR A 32 -0.92 8.03 0.81
CA THR A 32 -1.20 6.59 0.64
C THR A 32 -1.67 5.98 1.96
N ILE A 33 -1.01 6.29 3.07
CA ILE A 33 -1.37 5.81 4.40
C ILE A 33 -2.78 6.29 4.77
N GLY A 34 -3.06 7.58 4.64
CA GLY A 34 -4.39 8.13 4.94
C GLY A 34 -5.51 7.51 4.09
N THR A 35 -5.22 7.13 2.83
CA THR A 35 -6.20 6.43 1.98
C THR A 35 -6.46 5.00 2.47
N LEU A 36 -5.41 4.28 2.88
CA LEU A 36 -5.52 2.93 3.42
C LEU A 36 -6.29 2.91 4.75
N GLU A 37 -6.01 3.88 5.62
CA GLU A 37 -6.74 4.13 6.86
C GLU A 37 -8.22 4.40 6.59
N TRP A 38 -8.52 5.31 5.66
CA TRP A 38 -9.88 5.65 5.27
C TRP A 38 -10.67 4.46 4.73
N LEU A 39 -10.03 3.60 3.92
CA LEU A 39 -10.62 2.38 3.40
C LEU A 39 -10.91 1.40 4.55
N ARG A 40 -9.94 1.19 5.45
CA ARG A 40 -10.06 0.29 6.59
C ARG A 40 -11.16 0.74 7.55
N ALA A 41 -11.21 2.04 7.88
CA ALA A 41 -12.24 2.64 8.72
C ALA A 41 -13.66 2.47 8.16
N ARG A 42 -13.80 2.37 6.83
CA ARG A 42 -15.07 2.13 6.14
C ARG A 42 -15.46 0.66 6.02
N GLY A 43 -14.79 -0.22 6.74
CA GLY A 43 -15.16 -1.63 6.74
C GLY A 43 -14.53 -2.45 5.60
N ARG A 44 -13.68 -1.85 4.75
CA ARG A 44 -13.09 -2.56 3.60
C ARG A 44 -11.99 -3.52 4.08
N SER A 45 -11.94 -4.71 3.47
CA SER A 45 -10.77 -5.59 3.57
C SER A 45 -9.64 -4.99 2.74
N VAL A 46 -8.50 -4.72 3.36
CA VAL A 46 -7.33 -4.10 2.71
C VAL A 46 -6.09 -4.94 3.00
N ALA A 47 -5.23 -5.10 2.01
CA ALA A 47 -3.89 -5.67 2.14
C ALA A 47 -2.89 -4.81 1.37
N VAL A 48 -1.67 -4.71 1.88
CA VAL A 48 -0.58 -3.97 1.23
C VAL A 48 0.53 -4.92 0.83
N ILE A 49 0.94 -4.80 -0.43
CA ILE A 49 2.18 -5.36 -0.96
C ILE A 49 3.16 -4.20 -1.05
N MET A 50 4.10 -4.18 -0.11
CA MET A 50 5.16 -3.20 -0.07
C MET A 50 6.24 -3.59 -1.07
N ILE A 51 6.47 -2.72 -2.05
CA ILE A 51 7.57 -2.83 -2.99
C ILE A 51 8.77 -2.18 -2.31
N ASP A 52 9.77 -2.97 -1.92
CA ASP A 52 11.00 -2.38 -1.41
C ASP A 52 11.76 -1.71 -2.57
N THR A 53 12.15 -0.45 -2.39
CA THR A 53 12.87 0.34 -3.42
C THR A 53 14.13 0.98 -2.83
N ARG A 54 14.54 0.55 -1.64
CA ARG A 54 15.71 1.09 -0.92
C ARG A 54 17.01 0.85 -1.68
N ASP A 55 17.08 -0.26 -2.40
CA ASP A 55 18.17 -0.71 -3.25
C ASP A 55 18.29 0.09 -4.57
N LEU A 56 17.20 0.70 -5.04
CA LEU A 56 17.20 1.59 -6.20
C LEU A 56 17.91 2.92 -5.94
N LEU A 57 18.17 3.25 -4.68
CA LEU A 57 18.92 4.46 -4.34
C LEU A 57 20.41 4.23 -4.64
N GLY A 58 21.02 5.09 -5.46
CA GLY A 58 22.46 5.05 -5.77
C GLY A 58 23.37 5.11 -4.54
N LYS A 59 24.70 4.97 -4.65
CA LYS A 59 25.56 4.99 -3.45
C LYS A 59 25.52 6.37 -2.75
N PRO A 60 25.46 6.44 -1.41
CA PRO A 60 25.57 7.71 -0.69
C PRO A 60 26.95 8.35 -0.95
N THR A 61 26.98 9.66 -1.12
CA THR A 61 28.21 10.42 -1.46
C THR A 61 28.76 11.22 -0.28
N SER A 62 27.97 11.37 0.79
CA SER A 62 28.33 12.13 1.98
C SER A 62 27.83 11.48 3.29
N PRO A 63 28.38 11.85 4.46
CA PRO A 63 27.82 11.45 5.75
C PRO A 63 26.36 11.88 5.95
N ALA A 64 25.97 13.02 5.38
CA ALA A 64 24.59 13.50 5.41
C ALA A 64 23.65 12.58 4.62
N ASP A 65 24.08 12.06 3.46
CA ASP A 65 23.31 11.11 2.66
C ASP A 65 23.10 9.79 3.42
N VAL A 66 24.11 9.32 4.15
CA VAL A 66 24.01 8.11 4.98
C VAL A 66 22.97 8.31 6.07
N LEU A 67 23.02 9.45 6.77
CA LEU A 67 22.04 9.77 7.81
C LEU A 67 20.63 9.92 7.24
N ALA A 68 20.47 10.65 6.12
CA ALA A 68 19.19 10.85 5.45
C ALA A 68 18.56 9.51 5.05
N ARG A 69 19.34 8.58 4.50
CA ARG A 69 18.87 7.22 4.16
C ARG A 69 18.40 6.45 5.36
N ARG A 70 19.13 6.53 6.47
CA ARG A 70 18.75 5.85 7.71
C ARG A 70 17.46 6.42 8.30
N LEU A 71 17.31 7.74 8.32
CA LEU A 71 16.09 8.40 8.79
C LEU A 71 14.90 8.01 7.91
N TRP A 72 15.09 8.03 6.59
CA TRP A 72 14.05 7.63 5.64
C TRP A 72 13.67 6.15 5.80
N SER A 73 14.63 5.23 5.95
CA SER A 73 14.31 3.82 6.15
C SER A 73 13.50 3.59 7.44
N MET A 74 13.86 4.29 8.53
CA MET A 74 13.11 4.27 9.79
C MET A 74 11.68 4.80 9.62
N GLU A 75 11.48 5.84 8.81
CA GLU A 75 10.14 6.38 8.52
C GLU A 75 9.28 5.36 7.75
N ILE A 76 9.86 4.67 6.76
CA ILE A 76 9.15 3.60 6.03
C ILE A 76 8.79 2.44 6.98
N ASP A 77 9.71 2.03 7.85
CA ASP A 77 9.44 0.99 8.84
C ASP A 77 8.34 1.39 9.83
N GLN A 78 8.29 2.68 10.22
CA GLN A 78 7.22 3.20 11.06
C GLN A 78 5.87 3.12 10.36
N ARG A 79 5.77 3.58 9.11
CA ARG A 79 4.52 3.52 8.33
C ARG A 79 4.02 2.08 8.16
N LYS A 80 4.94 1.13 7.97
CA LYS A 80 4.60 -0.30 7.94
C LYS A 80 4.00 -0.78 9.26
N ARG A 81 4.56 -0.37 10.40
CA ARG A 81 4.03 -0.70 11.73
C ARG A 81 2.64 -0.10 11.93
N ASP A 82 2.46 1.18 11.62
CA ASP A 82 1.18 1.88 11.77
C ASP A 82 0.05 1.14 11.03
N LEU A 83 0.29 0.73 9.78
CA LEU A 83 -0.68 -0.06 9.01
C LEU A 83 -0.94 -1.44 9.63
N THR A 84 0.10 -2.10 10.12
CA THR A 84 -0.03 -3.42 10.75
C THR A 84 -0.84 -3.34 12.05
N ASP A 85 -0.64 -2.29 12.85
CA ASP A 85 -1.37 -2.03 14.09
C ASP A 85 -2.86 -1.73 13.85
N LEU A 86 -3.19 -1.16 12.68
CA LEU A 86 -4.57 -0.99 12.19
C LEU A 86 -5.19 -2.29 11.64
N GLY A 87 -4.47 -3.40 11.71
CA GLY A 87 -4.88 -4.70 11.20
C GLY A 87 -4.87 -4.79 9.68
N ILE A 88 -4.10 -3.94 8.99
CA ILE A 88 -3.85 -4.01 7.55
C ILE A 88 -2.56 -4.82 7.36
N PRO A 89 -2.62 -6.06 6.85
CA PRO A 89 -1.41 -6.84 6.63
C PRO A 89 -0.55 -6.20 5.53
N VAL A 90 0.73 -5.99 5.85
CA VAL A 90 1.76 -5.51 4.92
C VAL A 90 2.76 -6.63 4.65
N VAL A 91 2.94 -7.01 3.38
CA VAL A 91 3.97 -7.95 2.95
C VAL A 91 4.99 -7.22 2.11
N THR A 92 6.26 -7.31 2.49
CA THR A 92 7.37 -6.82 1.68
C THR A 92 7.71 -7.85 0.60
N VAL A 93 7.76 -7.41 -0.65
CA VAL A 93 8.25 -8.21 -1.78
C VAL A 93 9.53 -7.52 -2.27
N GLY A 94 10.62 -8.27 -2.29
CA GLY A 94 11.85 -7.91 -3.00
C GLY A 94 12.01 -8.76 -4.26
N ASP A 95 13.03 -8.47 -5.04
CA ASP A 95 13.23 -8.98 -6.41
C ASP A 95 13.10 -10.51 -6.56
N ASP A 96 13.62 -11.28 -5.59
CA ASP A 96 13.69 -12.75 -5.68
C ASP A 96 12.83 -13.48 -4.63
N GLY A 97 11.94 -12.75 -3.95
CA GLY A 97 11.15 -13.29 -2.84
C GLY A 97 10.06 -14.26 -3.29
N PRO A 98 9.80 -15.37 -2.56
CA PRO A 98 8.68 -16.25 -2.88
C PRO A 98 7.35 -15.51 -2.76
N ILE A 99 6.40 -15.76 -3.67
CA ILE A 99 5.06 -15.14 -3.66
C ILE A 99 4.12 -15.75 -2.59
N GLY A 100 4.45 -16.91 -2.03
CA GLY A 100 3.64 -17.62 -1.04
C GLY A 100 3.23 -16.79 0.20
N PRO A 101 4.15 -16.04 0.82
CA PRO A 101 3.84 -15.08 1.88
C PRO A 101 2.79 -14.02 1.49
N VAL A 102 2.83 -13.53 0.25
CA VAL A 102 1.84 -12.57 -0.30
C VAL A 102 0.46 -13.22 -0.30
N ILE A 103 0.33 -14.40 -0.89
CA ILE A 103 -0.95 -15.15 -0.96
C ILE A 103 -1.52 -15.41 0.44
N SER A 104 -0.66 -15.75 1.40
CA SER A 104 -1.05 -15.99 2.78
C SER A 104 -1.60 -14.73 3.45
N ALA A 105 -0.97 -13.58 3.22
CA ALA A 105 -1.45 -12.29 3.74
C ALA A 105 -2.77 -11.86 3.08
N LEU A 106 -2.93 -12.06 1.78
CA LEU A 106 -4.18 -11.79 1.07
C LEU A 106 -5.33 -12.64 1.64
N ARG A 107 -5.08 -13.93 1.92
CA ARG A 107 -6.06 -14.81 2.57
C ARG A 107 -6.43 -14.31 3.98
N ARG A 108 -5.47 -13.84 4.77
CA ARG A 108 -5.73 -13.26 6.11
C ARG A 108 -6.54 -11.97 6.04
N ALA A 109 -6.21 -11.07 5.10
CA ALA A 109 -6.93 -9.81 4.90
C ALA A 109 -8.40 -10.03 4.53
N ARG A 110 -8.68 -11.05 3.70
CA ARG A 110 -10.05 -11.45 3.36
C ARG A 110 -10.82 -12.00 4.58
N LYS A 111 -10.15 -12.75 5.45
CA LYS A 111 -10.76 -13.37 6.64
C LYS A 111 -10.97 -12.41 7.80
N THR A 112 -10.29 -11.26 7.80
CA THR A 112 -10.38 -10.27 8.88
C THR A 112 -11.39 -9.20 8.49
N PRO A 113 -12.68 -9.33 8.86
CA PRO A 113 -13.62 -8.23 8.68
C PRO A 113 -13.05 -7.01 9.40
N ALA A 114 -13.12 -5.84 8.75
CA ALA A 114 -12.77 -4.60 9.41
C ALA A 114 -13.70 -4.42 10.61
N VAL A 115 -13.10 -4.44 11.81
CA VAL A 115 -13.85 -4.26 13.06
C VAL A 115 -14.46 -2.87 13.01
N ARG A 116 -15.78 -2.81 12.89
CA ARG A 116 -16.55 -1.58 13.05
C ARG A 116 -16.47 -1.19 14.53
N ARG A 117 -15.48 -0.38 14.90
CA ARG A 117 -15.53 0.36 16.17
C ARG A 117 -16.65 1.40 15.98
N GLY A 118 -17.75 1.18 16.69
CA GLY A 118 -18.85 2.13 16.80
C GLY A 118 -18.45 3.36 17.60
#